data_AF-A0A3B6I6P4-F1
#
_entry.id   AF-A0A3B6I6P4-F1
#
_cell.length_a   1.000
_cell.length_b   1.000
_cell.length_c   1.000
_cell.angle_alpha   90.00
_cell.angle_beta   90.00
_cell.angle_gamma   90.00
#
_symmetry.space_group_name_H-M   'P 1'
#
loop_
_entity.id
_entity.type
_entity.pdbx_description
1 polymer ?
#
loop_
_entity_poly.entity_id
_entity_poly.type
_entity_poly.pdbx_seq_one_letter_code
_entity_poly.pdbx_strand_id
1 'polypeptide(L)'
;MATSHMITIVFSAIVFMLLSPAIAAQSSGDVGGKKPKPNDFMVEACKNASANSLVYDEGSNNVTQEFCISTLRSDNRSADAKNLRDLALIPVDILKERVVIAGGNVKEMLHKTKNSTSPMARNLRICELGYGATVGMLNLCGTFLRDYEGDNTSEDYDGPLSFELYDCVDDLNVCDYCGRDTLLRMPGAEALVREKDEVHMLINLGMALLSPYRLEKC
;
A
#
# COMPACT_ATOMS: atom_id res chain seq x y z
N MET A 1 8.02 -42.09 41.94
CA MET A 1 7.01 -41.51 41.02
C MET A 1 7.07 -40.00 41.20
N ALA A 2 7.93 -39.34 40.44
CA ALA A 2 7.65 -38.70 39.13
C ALA A 2 7.05 -37.30 39.32
N THR A 3 7.96 -36.33 39.41
CA THR A 3 7.73 -34.89 39.35
C THR A 3 7.10 -34.53 38.00
N SER A 4 5.87 -34.02 38.02
CA SER A 4 5.16 -33.57 36.82
C SER A 4 5.74 -32.23 36.35
N HIS A 5 6.26 -32.20 35.13
CA HIS A 5 6.77 -31.01 34.47
C HIS A 5 5.63 -30.05 34.12
N MET A 6 5.70 -28.80 34.60
CA MET A 6 4.91 -27.70 34.04
C MET A 6 5.40 -27.44 32.61
N ILE A 7 4.58 -27.78 31.63
CA ILE A 7 4.80 -27.40 30.23
C ILE A 7 4.19 -26.02 30.03
N THR A 8 5.03 -24.99 29.89
CA THR A 8 4.62 -23.65 29.50
C THR A 8 4.32 -23.65 28.01
N ILE A 9 3.04 -23.69 27.62
CA ILE A 9 2.62 -23.57 26.23
C ILE A 9 2.62 -22.08 25.87
N VAL A 10 3.61 -21.65 25.07
CA VAL A 10 3.63 -20.33 24.45
C VAL A 10 2.62 -20.34 23.30
N PHE A 11 1.45 -19.75 23.51
CA PHE A 11 0.49 -19.50 22.44
C PHE A 11 1.03 -18.39 21.53
N SER A 12 1.69 -18.78 20.44
CA SER A 12 1.97 -17.90 19.32
C SER A 12 0.63 -17.55 18.65
N ALA A 13 0.12 -16.35 18.93
CA ALA A 13 -1.09 -15.83 18.30
C ALA A 13 -0.76 -15.41 16.86
N ILE A 14 -0.87 -16.35 15.93
CA ILE A 14 -0.94 -16.04 14.50
C ILE A 14 -2.35 -15.50 14.26
N VAL A 15 -2.48 -14.18 14.17
CA VAL A 15 -3.73 -13.52 13.75
C VAL A 15 -3.90 -13.77 12.26
N PHE A 16 -4.62 -14.83 11.91
CA PHE A 16 -5.16 -14.99 10.56
C PHE A 16 -6.28 -13.96 10.40
N MET A 17 -6.01 -12.87 9.67
CA MET A 17 -7.05 -11.95 9.20
C MET A 17 -7.98 -12.70 8.24
N LEU A 18 -9.07 -13.24 8.78
CA LEU A 18 -10.12 -13.91 8.02
C LEU A 18 -10.97 -12.85 7.30
N LEU A 19 -10.84 -12.79 5.98
CA LEU A 19 -11.78 -12.13 5.08
C LEU A 19 -13.16 -12.81 5.25
N SER A 20 -14.16 -12.06 5.70
CA SER A 20 -15.55 -12.54 5.74
C SER A 20 -16.23 -12.24 4.40
N PRO A 21 -16.76 -13.23 3.67
CA PRO A 21 -17.58 -12.95 2.49
C PRO A 21 -19.02 -12.68 2.93
N ALA A 22 -19.54 -11.51 2.58
CA ALA A 22 -20.96 -11.23 2.68
C ALA A 22 -21.71 -12.07 1.62
N ILE A 23 -22.71 -12.82 2.07
CA ILE A 23 -23.54 -13.67 1.21
C ILE A 23 -24.51 -12.78 0.43
N ALA A 24 -24.29 -12.63 -0.87
CA ALA A 24 -25.33 -12.28 -1.82
C ALA A 24 -25.34 -13.35 -2.90
N ALA A 25 -26.44 -14.10 -2.97
CA ALA A 25 -26.66 -15.13 -3.97
C ALA A 25 -26.98 -14.48 -5.32
N GLN A 26 -26.16 -14.72 -6.35
CA GLN A 26 -26.57 -15.10 -7.71
C GLN A 26 -25.35 -15.41 -8.62
N SER A 27 -25.46 -16.54 -9.32
CA SER A 27 -24.64 -17.12 -10.40
C SER A 27 -23.12 -17.31 -10.19
N SER A 28 -22.77 -18.53 -9.76
CA SER A 28 -21.71 -19.40 -10.28
C SER A 28 -20.59 -18.78 -11.11
N GLY A 29 -19.58 -18.26 -10.41
CA GLY A 29 -18.21 -18.11 -10.89
C GLY A 29 -17.31 -18.09 -9.66
N ASP A 30 -16.38 -19.03 -9.56
CA ASP A 30 -15.40 -19.11 -8.48
C ASP A 30 -14.54 -17.83 -8.47
N VAL A 31 -14.89 -16.85 -7.64
CA VAL A 31 -14.07 -15.65 -7.37
C VAL A 31 -13.09 -15.95 -6.22
N GLY A 32 -12.65 -17.19 -6.09
CA GLY A 32 -11.56 -17.65 -5.24
C GLY A 32 -10.35 -18.03 -6.09
N GLY A 33 -9.94 -17.16 -7.03
CA GLY A 33 -8.79 -17.40 -7.90
C GLY A 33 -7.59 -17.88 -7.09
N LYS A 34 -7.06 -19.06 -7.43
CA LYS A 34 -5.92 -19.67 -6.75
C LYS A 34 -4.74 -18.68 -6.79
N LYS A 35 -4.34 -18.16 -5.62
CA LYS A 35 -3.18 -17.25 -5.48
C LYS A 35 -2.00 -17.80 -6.30
N PRO A 36 -1.39 -16.99 -7.19
CA PRO A 36 -0.31 -17.46 -8.02
C PRO A 36 0.84 -17.95 -7.14
N LYS A 37 1.59 -18.93 -7.66
CA LYS A 37 2.84 -19.32 -7.02
C LYS A 37 3.87 -18.22 -7.29
N PRO A 38 4.72 -17.87 -6.31
CA PRO A 38 5.84 -16.98 -6.60
C PRO A 38 6.73 -17.63 -7.67
N ASN A 39 6.99 -16.90 -8.75
CA ASN A 39 7.98 -17.26 -9.76
C ASN A 39 9.34 -16.63 -9.39
N ASP A 40 10.42 -17.06 -10.04
CA ASP A 40 11.77 -16.59 -9.71
C ASP A 40 11.92 -15.07 -9.89
N PHE A 41 11.24 -14.51 -10.90
CA PHE A 41 11.22 -13.06 -11.15
C PHE A 41 10.62 -12.28 -9.96
N MET A 42 9.45 -12.70 -9.47
CA MET A 42 8.78 -12.10 -8.31
C MET A 42 9.63 -12.22 -7.05
N VAL A 43 10.25 -13.39 -6.84
CA VAL A 43 11.09 -13.63 -5.65
C VAL A 43 12.31 -12.70 -5.64
N GLU A 44 13.00 -12.58 -6.78
CA GLU A 44 14.16 -11.70 -6.88
C GLU A 44 13.77 -10.22 -6.83
N ALA A 45 12.66 -9.84 -7.49
CA ALA A 45 12.12 -8.48 -7.39
C ALA A 45 11.79 -8.09 -5.94
N CYS A 46 11.14 -8.98 -5.18
CA CYS A 46 10.82 -8.73 -3.78
C CYS A 46 12.04 -8.72 -2.86
N LYS A 47 13.05 -9.54 -3.16
CA LYS A 47 14.33 -9.51 -2.45
C LYS A 47 15.04 -8.17 -2.67
N ASN A 48 15.08 -7.69 -3.90
CA ASN A 48 15.67 -6.39 -4.25
C ASN A 48 14.88 -5.23 -3.66
N ALA A 49 13.54 -5.26 -3.74
CA ALA A 49 12.68 -4.26 -3.13
C ALA A 49 12.90 -4.19 -1.60
N SER A 50 13.06 -5.34 -0.94
CA SER A 50 13.35 -5.37 0.49
C SER A 50 14.71 -4.78 0.83
N ALA A 51 15.73 -5.04 0.00
CA ALA A 51 17.07 -4.47 0.18
C ALA A 51 17.14 -2.96 -0.10
N ASN A 52 16.33 -2.47 -1.05
CA ASN A 52 16.29 -1.07 -1.48
C ASN A 52 15.21 -0.25 -0.80
N SER A 53 14.45 -0.84 0.15
CA SER A 53 13.43 -0.13 0.90
C SER A 53 14.07 1.04 1.64
N LEU A 54 13.65 2.26 1.30
CA LEU A 54 14.08 3.46 2.02
C LEU A 54 13.50 3.44 3.44
N VAL A 55 14.35 3.72 4.43
CA VAL A 55 13.90 3.99 5.79
C VAL A 55 13.52 5.46 5.84
N TYR A 56 12.24 5.78 5.82
CA TYR A 56 11.77 7.10 6.26
C TYR A 56 11.63 7.09 7.79
N ASP A 57 12.15 8.13 8.45
CA ASP A 57 12.44 8.21 9.89
C ASP A 57 11.24 8.02 10.85
N GLU A 58 10.02 7.82 10.35
CA GLU A 58 8.84 7.59 11.17
C GLU A 58 8.36 6.14 11.10
N GLY A 59 8.95 5.28 11.94
CA GLY A 59 8.36 4.00 12.34
C GLY A 59 8.39 2.90 11.28
N SER A 60 9.59 2.39 10.97
CA SER A 60 9.88 1.07 10.40
C SER A 60 8.87 0.47 9.40
N ASN A 61 8.45 1.23 8.39
CA ASN A 61 7.64 0.72 7.29
C ASN A 61 8.52 0.13 6.17
N ASN A 62 9.54 -0.65 6.56
CA ASN A 62 10.43 -1.29 5.60
C ASN A 62 9.67 -2.40 4.90
N VAL A 63 9.78 -2.43 3.57
CA VAL A 63 9.23 -3.51 2.76
C VAL A 63 10.00 -4.79 3.09
N THR A 64 9.34 -5.77 3.68
CA THR A 64 9.93 -7.11 3.83
C THR A 64 9.69 -7.93 2.57
N GLN A 65 10.55 -8.91 2.32
CA GLN A 65 10.35 -9.85 1.22
C GLN A 65 9.02 -10.61 1.37
N GLU A 66 8.64 -10.99 2.59
CA GLU A 66 7.36 -11.68 2.83
C GLU A 66 6.16 -10.80 2.51
N PHE A 67 6.19 -9.54 2.95
CA PHE A 67 5.12 -8.58 2.65
C PHE A 67 4.97 -8.41 1.14
N CYS A 68 6.08 -8.13 0.44
CA CYS A 68 6.09 -7.97 -1.01
C CYS A 68 5.50 -9.20 -1.73
N ILE A 69 5.99 -10.41 -1.43
CA ILE A 69 5.49 -11.63 -2.08
C ILE A 69 4.01 -11.85 -1.77
N SER A 70 3.59 -11.63 -0.52
CA SER A 70 2.20 -11.83 -0.12
C SER A 70 1.24 -10.87 -0.83
N THR A 71 1.65 -9.61 -1.01
CA THR A 71 0.89 -8.57 -1.69
C THR A 71 0.81 -8.86 -3.19
N LEU A 72 1.92 -9.20 -3.85
CA LEU A 72 1.89 -9.52 -5.28
C LEU A 72 1.04 -10.76 -5.57
N ARG A 73 1.11 -11.79 -4.72
CA ARG A 73 0.28 -13.00 -4.83
C ARG A 73 -1.20 -12.79 -4.50
N SER A 74 -1.61 -11.60 -4.07
CA SER A 74 -3.03 -11.28 -3.96
C SER A 74 -3.68 -11.03 -5.32
N ASP A 75 -2.87 -10.79 -6.36
CA ASP A 75 -3.32 -10.49 -7.71
C ASP A 75 -2.69 -11.45 -8.74
N ASN A 76 -3.52 -12.04 -9.60
CA ASN A 76 -3.07 -13.01 -10.61
C ASN A 76 -2.15 -12.39 -11.66
N ARG A 77 -2.24 -11.07 -11.90
CA ARG A 77 -1.36 -10.35 -12.85
C ARG A 77 0.11 -10.50 -12.51
N SER A 78 0.43 -10.77 -11.25
CA SER A 78 1.81 -10.99 -10.80
C SER A 78 2.47 -12.23 -11.41
N ALA A 79 1.69 -13.22 -11.86
CA ALA A 79 2.23 -14.43 -12.48
C ALA A 79 2.79 -14.17 -13.88
N ASP A 80 2.18 -13.24 -14.61
CA ASP A 80 2.50 -12.92 -16.01
C ASP A 80 3.32 -11.63 -16.16
N ALA A 81 3.71 -11.01 -15.04
CA ALA A 81 4.49 -9.79 -15.02
C ALA A 81 5.84 -9.99 -15.73
N LYS A 82 6.16 -9.09 -16.67
CA LYS A 82 7.36 -9.15 -17.51
C LYS A 82 8.46 -8.23 -17.01
N ASN A 83 8.12 -7.24 -16.22
CA ASN A 83 9.02 -6.23 -15.70
C ASN A 83 8.56 -5.70 -14.33
N LEU A 84 9.38 -4.85 -13.72
CA LEU A 84 9.12 -4.31 -12.38
C LEU A 84 7.91 -3.37 -12.34
N ARG A 85 7.67 -2.63 -13.42
CA ARG A 85 6.48 -1.79 -13.60
C ARG A 85 5.18 -2.60 -13.52
N ASP A 86 5.12 -3.78 -14.17
CA ASP A 86 3.97 -4.69 -14.09
C ASP A 86 3.70 -5.13 -12.65
N LEU A 87 4.76 -5.42 -11.88
CA LEU A 87 4.64 -5.75 -10.46
C LEU A 87 4.22 -4.54 -9.62
N ALA A 88 4.73 -3.34 -9.91
CA ALA A 88 4.44 -2.11 -9.19
C ALA A 88 3.02 -1.57 -9.41
N LEU A 89 2.39 -1.88 -10.55
CA LEU A 89 0.98 -1.60 -10.79
C LEU A 89 0.05 -2.25 -9.76
N ILE A 90 0.44 -3.41 -9.23
CA ILE A 90 -0.38 -4.17 -8.28
C ILE A 90 -0.56 -3.42 -6.95
N PRO A 91 0.51 -3.04 -6.20
CA PRO A 91 0.34 -2.27 -4.97
C PRO A 91 -0.31 -0.89 -5.24
N VAL A 92 -0.09 -0.26 -6.40
CA VAL A 92 -0.76 1.01 -6.76
C VAL A 92 -2.27 0.83 -6.92
N ASP A 93 -2.73 -0.22 -7.60
CA ASP A 93 -4.16 -0.50 -7.74
C ASP A 93 -4.80 -0.89 -6.38
N ILE A 94 -4.10 -1.66 -5.53
CA ILE A 94 -4.55 -1.99 -4.16
C ILE A 94 -4.64 -0.72 -3.31
N LEU A 95 -3.62 0.15 -3.40
CA LEU A 95 -3.54 1.40 -2.66
C LEU A 95 -4.73 2.32 -2.97
N LYS A 96 -5.19 2.36 -4.23
CA LYS A 96 -6.37 3.12 -4.65
C LYS A 96 -7.62 2.73 -3.87
N GLU A 97 -7.87 1.44 -3.70
CA GLU A 97 -9.01 0.97 -2.90
C GLU A 97 -8.84 1.37 -1.42
N ARG A 98 -7.63 1.18 -0.87
CA ARG A 98 -7.32 1.45 0.55
C ARG A 98 -7.45 2.92 0.91
N VAL A 99 -6.98 3.82 0.06
CA VAL A 99 -7.07 5.27 0.25
C VAL A 99 -8.54 5.72 0.23
N VAL A 100 -9.36 5.17 -0.66
CA VAL A 100 -10.80 5.50 -0.71
C VAL A 100 -11.51 5.08 0.58
N ILE A 101 -11.22 3.87 1.08
CA ILE A 101 -11.77 3.38 2.34
C ILE A 101 -11.33 4.25 3.51
N ALA A 102 -10.02 4.53 3.63
CA ALA A 102 -9.47 5.35 4.71
C ALA A 102 -10.05 6.78 4.70
N GLY A 103 -10.19 7.39 3.53
CA GLY A 103 -10.86 8.69 3.37
C GLY A 103 -12.31 8.66 3.82
N GLY A 104 -13.05 7.59 3.50
CA GLY A 104 -14.42 7.36 3.99
C GLY A 104 -14.50 7.27 5.52
N ASN A 105 -13.58 6.53 6.14
CA ASN A 105 -13.54 6.34 7.59
C ASN A 105 -13.17 7.64 8.33
N VAL A 106 -12.22 8.41 7.80
CA VAL A 106 -11.90 9.77 8.30
C VAL A 106 -13.13 10.66 8.24
N LYS A 107 -13.85 10.66 7.11
CA LYS A 107 -15.06 11.46 6.93
C LYS A 107 -16.15 11.07 7.92
N GLU A 108 -16.35 9.77 8.16
CA GLU A 108 -17.29 9.28 9.17
C GLU A 108 -16.92 9.77 10.58
N MET A 109 -15.64 9.68 10.96
CA MET A 109 -15.17 10.17 12.26
C MET A 109 -15.34 11.69 12.38
N LEU A 110 -15.09 12.43 11.30
CA LEU A 110 -15.31 13.88 11.24
C LEU A 110 -16.80 14.21 11.48
N HIS A 111 -17.72 13.48 10.85
CA HIS A 111 -19.16 13.66 11.06
C HIS A 111 -19.60 13.38 12.51
N LYS A 112 -18.96 12.43 13.19
CA LYS A 112 -19.22 12.12 14.61
C LYS A 112 -18.60 13.14 15.57
N THR A 113 -17.70 13.99 15.09
CA THR A 113 -17.01 14.98 15.93
C THR A 113 -17.93 16.16 16.23
N LYS A 114 -18.39 16.27 17.49
CA LYS A 114 -19.38 17.28 17.94
C LYS A 114 -18.89 18.73 17.82
N ASN A 115 -17.59 18.97 17.99
CA ASN A 115 -17.02 20.31 17.90
C ASN A 115 -16.25 20.48 16.59
N SER A 116 -16.90 21.11 15.62
CA SER A 116 -16.38 21.32 14.26
C SER A 116 -15.17 22.26 14.19
N THR A 117 -14.83 22.98 15.26
CA THR A 117 -13.64 23.85 15.34
C THR A 117 -12.53 23.27 16.22
N SER A 118 -12.72 22.07 16.77
CA SER A 118 -11.71 21.40 17.59
C SER A 118 -10.44 21.06 16.78
N PRO A 119 -9.27 20.96 17.44
CA PRO A 119 -8.06 20.46 16.80
C PRO A 119 -8.25 19.11 16.12
N MET A 120 -9.04 18.22 16.75
CA MET A 120 -9.42 16.93 16.18
C MET A 120 -10.17 17.08 14.85
N ALA A 121 -11.24 17.89 14.82
CA ALA A 121 -11.99 18.15 13.59
C ALA A 121 -11.11 18.78 12.49
N ARG A 122 -10.19 19.68 12.87
CA ARG A 122 -9.23 20.27 11.94
C ARG A 122 -8.31 19.20 11.33
N ASN A 123 -7.75 18.33 12.14
CA ASN A 123 -6.84 17.29 11.68
C ASN A 123 -7.55 16.23 10.82
N LEU A 124 -8.79 15.86 11.16
CA LEU A 124 -9.59 14.97 10.32
C LEU A 124 -9.91 15.59 8.95
N ARG A 125 -10.15 16.91 8.85
CA ARG A 125 -10.26 17.60 7.54
C ARG A 125 -8.98 17.57 6.73
N ILE A 126 -7.83 17.73 7.39
CA ILE A 126 -6.52 17.62 6.71
C ILE A 126 -6.35 16.19 6.17
N CYS A 127 -6.71 15.17 6.94
CA CYS A 127 -6.70 13.79 6.48
C CYS A 127 -7.67 13.55 5.31
N GLU A 128 -8.90 14.09 5.36
CA GLU A 128 -9.88 13.98 4.27
C GLU A 128 -9.34 14.60 2.97
N LEU A 129 -8.73 15.78 3.05
CA LEU A 129 -8.09 16.44 1.90
C LEU A 129 -6.88 15.65 1.39
N GLY A 130 -6.03 15.14 2.28
CA GLY A 130 -4.86 14.33 1.93
C GLY A 130 -5.25 13.08 1.17
N TYR A 131 -6.17 12.27 1.71
CA TYR A 131 -6.66 11.07 1.03
C TYR A 131 -7.35 11.42 -0.31
N GLY A 132 -8.14 12.50 -0.36
CA GLY A 132 -8.76 12.97 -1.61
C GLY A 132 -7.73 13.33 -2.70
N ALA A 133 -6.66 14.03 -2.33
CA ALA A 133 -5.57 14.38 -3.24
C ALA A 133 -4.83 13.12 -3.73
N THR A 134 -4.54 12.18 -2.83
CA THR A 134 -3.88 10.92 -3.18
C THR A 134 -4.72 10.06 -4.13
N VAL A 135 -6.05 10.03 -4.01
CA VAL A 135 -6.91 9.36 -5.03
C VAL A 135 -6.70 9.98 -6.42
N GLY A 136 -6.62 11.32 -6.50
CA GLY A 136 -6.37 12.03 -7.74
C GLY A 136 -5.03 11.64 -8.37
N MET A 137 -3.95 11.66 -7.57
CA MET A 137 -2.62 11.28 -8.00
C MET A 137 -2.51 9.80 -8.38
N LEU A 138 -3.16 8.90 -7.64
CA LEU A 138 -3.19 7.46 -7.95
C LEU A 138 -3.75 7.16 -9.34
N ASN A 139 -4.74 7.92 -9.79
CA ASN A 139 -5.24 7.78 -11.15
C ASN A 139 -4.18 8.17 -12.19
N LEU A 140 -3.45 9.27 -11.95
CA LEU A 140 -2.36 9.71 -12.82
C LEU A 140 -1.22 8.69 -12.86
N CYS A 141 -0.73 8.25 -11.70
CA CYS A 141 0.36 7.27 -11.61
C CYS A 141 -0.01 5.93 -12.22
N GLY A 142 -1.24 5.47 -11.99
CA GLY A 142 -1.75 4.26 -12.63
C GLY A 142 -1.77 4.37 -14.16
N THR A 143 -2.03 5.56 -14.71
CA THR A 143 -1.94 5.81 -16.17
C THR A 143 -0.48 5.80 -16.62
N PHE A 144 0.42 6.52 -15.95
CA PHE A 144 1.86 6.55 -16.29
C PHE A 144 2.46 5.13 -16.33
N LEU A 145 2.19 4.33 -15.30
CA LEU A 145 2.64 2.96 -15.22
C LEU A 145 2.04 2.05 -16.30
N ARG A 146 0.84 2.34 -16.82
CA ARG A 146 0.21 1.56 -17.89
C ARG A 146 0.72 1.97 -19.27
N ASP A 147 0.93 3.26 -19.48
CA ASP A 147 1.27 3.85 -20.77
C ASP A 147 2.79 3.90 -21.04
N TYR A 148 3.62 3.61 -20.03
CA TYR A 148 5.07 3.55 -20.21
C TYR A 148 5.48 2.37 -21.09
N GLU A 149 5.93 2.64 -22.32
CA GLU A 149 6.40 1.62 -23.27
C GLU A 149 7.93 1.47 -23.31
N GLY A 150 8.64 2.20 -22.45
CA GLY A 150 10.10 2.33 -22.47
C GLY A 150 10.52 3.77 -22.81
N ASP A 151 11.72 4.15 -22.39
CA ASP A 151 12.26 5.46 -22.72
C ASP A 151 12.44 5.60 -24.24
N ASN A 152 11.76 6.58 -24.81
CA ASN A 152 11.85 6.94 -26.21
C ASN A 152 12.42 8.36 -26.33
N THR A 153 13.57 8.48 -26.99
CA THR A 153 14.29 9.75 -27.15
C THR A 153 13.84 10.55 -28.37
N SER A 154 12.73 10.16 -29.01
CA SER A 154 12.11 10.95 -30.06
C SER A 154 11.63 12.29 -29.50
N GLU A 155 11.91 13.38 -30.21
CA GLU A 155 11.46 14.73 -29.84
C GLU A 155 9.93 14.86 -29.82
N ASP A 156 9.19 13.95 -30.46
CA ASP A 156 7.73 13.92 -30.51
C ASP A 156 7.10 12.94 -29.49
N TYR A 157 7.91 12.31 -28.64
CA TYR A 157 7.39 11.37 -27.63
C TYR A 157 6.84 12.12 -26.42
N ASP A 158 5.52 12.06 -26.26
CA ASP A 158 4.76 12.65 -25.14
C ASP A 158 4.39 11.60 -24.08
N GLY A 159 5.05 10.44 -24.09
CA GLY A 159 4.83 9.38 -23.12
C GLY A 159 5.71 9.54 -21.88
N PRO A 160 5.40 8.83 -20.79
CA PRO A 160 6.15 8.95 -19.55
C PRO A 160 7.59 8.46 -19.72
N LEU A 161 8.49 9.10 -19.00
CA LEU A 161 9.89 8.70 -18.84
C LEU A 161 10.02 7.74 -17.66
N SER A 162 11.06 6.91 -17.69
CA SER A 162 11.31 5.89 -16.68
C SER A 162 11.31 6.43 -15.24
N PHE A 163 11.99 7.56 -15.01
CA PHE A 163 12.07 8.16 -13.68
C PHE A 163 10.73 8.69 -13.16
N GLU A 164 9.84 9.12 -14.05
CA GLU A 164 8.51 9.61 -13.68
C GLU A 164 7.65 8.51 -13.07
N LEU A 165 7.95 7.23 -13.32
CA LEU A 165 7.27 6.11 -12.67
C LEU A 165 7.55 6.09 -11.17
N TYR A 166 8.82 6.23 -10.77
CA TYR A 166 9.20 6.27 -9.37
C TYR A 166 8.67 7.54 -8.71
N ASP A 167 8.92 8.70 -9.33
CA ASP A 167 8.54 10.01 -8.79
C ASP A 167 7.03 10.11 -8.59
N CYS A 168 6.21 9.59 -9.52
CA CYS A 168 4.76 9.60 -9.34
C CYS A 168 4.33 8.83 -8.09
N VAL A 169 4.94 7.66 -7.81
CA VAL A 169 4.62 6.87 -6.62
C VAL A 169 5.15 7.52 -5.34
N ASP A 170 6.34 8.14 -5.38
CA ASP A 170 6.90 8.90 -4.25
C ASP A 170 6.01 10.10 -3.89
N ASP A 171 5.46 10.78 -4.89
CA ASP A 171 4.52 11.90 -4.73
C ASP A 171 3.19 11.47 -4.07
N LEU A 172 2.87 10.17 -3.99
CA LEU A 172 1.67 9.70 -3.28
C LEU A 172 1.76 9.88 -1.75
N ASN A 173 2.95 10.18 -1.23
CA ASN A 173 3.17 10.52 0.17
C ASN A 173 2.44 11.81 0.61
N VAL A 174 1.62 12.46 -0.22
CA VAL A 174 0.66 13.51 0.21
C VAL A 174 -0.28 13.04 1.34
N CYS A 175 -0.51 11.72 1.50
CA CYS A 175 -1.18 11.16 2.69
C CYS A 175 -0.43 11.42 4.01
N ASP A 176 0.84 11.82 3.98
CA ASP A 176 1.62 12.17 5.17
C ASP A 176 1.06 13.34 5.95
N TYR A 177 0.39 14.27 5.28
CA TYR A 177 -0.30 15.37 5.95
C TYR A 177 -1.36 14.86 6.94
N CYS A 178 -1.90 13.66 6.72
CA CYS A 178 -2.58 12.91 7.77
C CYS A 178 -1.53 12.33 8.72
N GLY A 179 -0.95 13.18 9.58
CA GLY A 179 0.21 12.81 10.40
C GLY A 179 -0.11 11.68 11.39
N ARG A 180 0.74 10.65 11.43
CA ARG A 180 0.61 9.47 12.32
C ARG A 180 0.49 9.90 13.78
N ASP A 181 1.42 10.72 14.24
CA ASP A 181 1.45 11.26 15.61
C ASP A 181 0.19 12.04 15.97
N THR A 182 -0.40 12.69 14.98
CA THR A 182 -1.62 13.48 15.17
C THR A 182 -2.82 12.56 15.38
N LEU A 183 -2.94 11.49 14.58
CA LEU A 183 -3.97 10.46 14.77
C LEU A 183 -3.79 9.69 16.08
N LEU A 184 -2.55 9.34 16.46
CA LEU A 184 -2.26 8.63 17.71
C LEU A 184 -2.73 9.37 18.97
N ARG A 185 -2.79 10.71 18.92
CA ARG A 185 -3.26 11.55 20.02
C ARG A 185 -4.79 11.73 20.04
N MET A 186 -5.51 11.22 19.04
CA MET A 186 -6.98 11.32 18.98
C MET A 186 -7.64 10.08 19.58
N PRO A 187 -8.48 10.23 20.62
CA PRO A 187 -9.24 9.11 21.17
C PRO A 187 -10.13 8.45 20.11
N GLY A 188 -10.03 7.12 19.97
CA GLY A 188 -10.85 6.35 19.03
C GLY A 188 -10.34 6.34 17.58
N ALA A 189 -9.15 6.89 17.30
CA ALA A 189 -8.56 6.93 15.96
C ALA A 189 -7.62 5.74 15.68
N GLU A 190 -7.60 4.70 16.53
CA GLU A 190 -6.65 3.59 16.43
C GLU A 190 -6.79 2.81 15.11
N ALA A 191 -8.01 2.74 14.57
CA ALA A 191 -8.26 2.15 13.26
C ALA A 191 -7.66 3.00 12.12
N LEU A 192 -7.79 4.34 12.21
CA LEU A 192 -7.26 5.26 11.19
C LEU A 192 -5.73 5.26 11.16
N VAL A 193 -5.07 5.08 12.33
CA VAL A 193 -3.61 4.91 12.40
C VAL A 193 -3.18 3.65 11.64
N ARG A 194 -3.86 2.52 11.86
CA ARG A 194 -3.54 1.26 11.14
C ARG A 194 -3.78 1.39 9.64
N GLU A 195 -4.88 2.01 9.24
CA GLU A 195 -5.19 2.24 7.82
C GLU A 195 -4.13 3.11 7.14
N LYS A 196 -3.66 4.18 7.82
CA LYS A 196 -2.53 4.98 7.33
C LYS A 196 -1.28 4.13 7.15
N ASP A 197 -0.96 3.29 8.12
CA ASP A 197 0.24 2.43 8.06
C ASP A 197 0.16 1.44 6.90
N GLU A 198 -1.02 0.84 6.65
CA GLU A 198 -1.26 0.00 5.49
C GLU A 198 -1.10 0.75 4.17
N VAL A 199 -1.63 1.98 4.08
CA VAL A 199 -1.49 2.86 2.91
C VAL A 199 -0.01 3.16 2.65
N HIS A 200 0.75 3.56 3.67
CA HIS A 200 2.19 3.82 3.53
C HIS A 200 2.98 2.58 3.11
N MET A 201 2.69 1.42 3.69
CA MET A 201 3.37 0.19 3.33
C MET A 201 3.20 -0.16 1.84
N LEU A 202 2.04 0.14 1.26
CA LEU A 202 1.79 -0.05 -0.18
C LEU A 202 2.52 0.99 -1.04
N ILE A 203 2.60 2.25 -0.61
CA ILE A 203 3.41 3.29 -1.28
C ILE A 203 4.87 2.86 -1.30
N ASN A 204 5.42 2.51 -0.14
CA ASN A 204 6.80 2.05 0.00
C ASN A 204 7.09 0.81 -0.85
N LEU A 205 6.16 -0.13 -0.94
CA LEU A 205 6.31 -1.29 -1.82
C LEU A 205 6.36 -0.88 -3.30
N GLY A 206 5.48 0.02 -3.74
CA GLY A 206 5.51 0.56 -5.10
C GLY A 206 6.85 1.24 -5.41
N MET A 207 7.31 2.12 -4.53
CA MET A 207 8.62 2.80 -4.66
C MET A 207 9.78 1.80 -4.67
N ALA A 208 9.78 0.81 -3.78
CA ALA A 208 10.85 -0.17 -3.68
C ALA A 208 10.94 -1.08 -4.92
N LEU A 209 9.79 -1.43 -5.52
CA LEU A 209 9.75 -2.16 -6.80
C LEU A 209 10.25 -1.28 -7.96
N LEU A 210 9.99 0.02 -7.92
CA LEU A 210 10.39 0.99 -8.94
C LEU A 210 11.76 1.62 -8.68
N SER A 211 12.46 1.25 -7.61
CA SER A 211 13.76 1.85 -7.26
C SER A 211 14.79 1.82 -8.39
N PRO A 212 14.83 0.81 -9.28
CA PRO A 212 15.76 0.80 -10.41
C PRO A 212 15.47 1.87 -11.49
N TYR A 213 14.28 2.47 -11.48
CA TYR A 213 13.92 3.58 -12.37
C TYR A 213 14.24 4.95 -11.77
N ARG A 214 14.65 5.00 -10.50
CA ARG A 214 15.04 6.25 -9.84
C ARG A 214 16.29 6.81 -10.51
N LEU A 215 16.28 8.11 -10.83
CA LEU A 215 17.51 8.79 -11.24
C LEU A 215 18.53 8.72 -10.11
N GLU A 216 19.72 8.17 -10.39
CA GLU A 216 20.90 8.45 -9.57
C GLU A 216 21.13 9.95 -9.64
N LYS A 217 20.95 10.66 -8.51
CA LYS A 217 21.37 12.06 -8.43
C LYS A 217 22.87 12.08 -8.74
N CYS A 218 23.23 12.66 -9.89
CA CYS A 218 24.61 12.94 -10.28
C CYS A 218 25.32 13.79 -9.23
#